data_AF-A0A7X4BK38-F1
#
_entry.id   AF-A0A7X4BK38-F1
#
_cell.length_a   1.000
_cell.length_b   1.000
_cell.length_c   1.000
_cell.angle_alpha   90.00
_cell.angle_beta   90.00
_cell.angle_gamma   90.00
#
_symmetry.space_group_name_H-M   'P 1'
#
loop_
_entity.id
_entity.type
_entity.pdbx_description
1 polymer ?
#
loop_
_entity_poly.entity_id
_entity_poly.type
_entity_poly.pdbx_seq_one_letter_code
_entity_poly.pdbx_strand_id
1 'polypeptide(L)'
;MSQTESWKRVLQFTGLAVALCMGGMSWAAIGNGVFQGFIHHIAQQIDRDKVDFAVAESCTSWFYEQLKKSPGVRPDVKQLSFVTEEDRSHACAGRYPGINEARQAFAHSQSTLSLSLTFYQLALVADRDDDERYDAGELRDMLDSLNVAPLQSDHLQLLAKLKGKFDDVREAIEFTTLTDSMQALYSKGYRFTPADQAAMGRVTGES
;
A
#
# COMPACT_ATOMS: atom_id res chain seq x y z
N MET A 1 -57.45 15.58 66.35
CA MET A 1 -57.01 14.54 65.39
C MET A 1 -56.00 15.18 64.44
N SER A 2 -54.86 14.51 64.32
CA SER A 2 -53.65 14.89 63.59
C SER A 2 -53.84 14.85 62.07
N GLN A 3 -53.27 15.78 61.31
CA GLN A 3 -52.23 15.52 60.28
C GLN A 3 -51.94 16.73 59.36
N THR A 4 -50.68 17.18 59.45
CA THR A 4 -49.69 17.52 58.38
C THR A 4 -50.07 18.57 57.32
N GLU A 5 -49.49 19.77 57.38
CA GLU A 5 -48.17 20.19 56.85
C GLU A 5 -48.22 20.53 55.35
N SER A 6 -47.99 21.76 54.87
CA SER A 6 -46.95 22.77 55.14
C SER A 6 -45.88 22.77 54.03
N TRP A 7 -45.93 23.82 53.18
CA TRP A 7 -44.78 24.46 52.50
C TRP A 7 -44.18 23.66 51.31
N LYS A 8 -43.70 24.19 50.19
CA LYS A 8 -43.21 25.51 49.79
C LYS A 8 -43.32 25.64 48.26
N ARG A 9 -43.42 26.89 47.83
CA ARG A 9 -43.18 27.41 46.49
C ARG A 9 -41.88 26.87 45.89
N VAL A 10 -41.90 26.49 44.61
CA VAL A 10 -40.70 26.35 43.78
C VAL A 10 -40.75 27.47 42.74
N LEU A 11 -39.81 28.41 42.86
CA LEU A 11 -39.47 29.42 41.87
C LEU A 11 -38.11 29.04 41.27
N GLN A 12 -37.99 29.21 39.94
CA GLN A 12 -36.76 29.44 39.17
C GLN A 12 -35.85 28.19 38.98
N PHE A 13 -35.07 28.00 37.92
CA PHE A 13 -34.41 28.89 36.97
C PHE A 13 -34.19 28.18 35.62
N THR A 14 -34.15 28.99 34.55
CA THR A 14 -33.44 28.84 33.27
C THR A 14 -32.54 27.61 33.02
N GLY A 15 -32.71 27.01 31.85
CA GLY A 15 -31.75 26.09 31.23
C GLY A 15 -32.06 25.85 29.75
N LEU A 16 -31.89 26.88 28.91
CA LEU A 16 -31.88 26.74 27.46
C LEU A 16 -30.56 26.06 27.06
N ALA A 17 -30.54 24.73 26.97
CA ALA A 17 -29.41 23.99 26.41
C ALA A 17 -29.46 24.11 24.89
N VAL A 18 -28.80 25.13 24.35
CA VAL A 18 -28.39 25.17 22.94
C VAL A 18 -27.34 24.06 22.78
N ALA A 19 -27.76 22.92 22.25
CA ALA A 19 -26.86 21.88 21.79
C ALA A 19 -26.09 22.40 20.57
N LEU A 20 -24.96 23.06 20.83
CA LEU A 20 -23.89 23.23 19.86
C LEU A 20 -23.32 21.84 19.57
N CYS A 21 -23.88 21.16 18.57
CA CYS A 21 -23.16 20.11 17.84
C CYS A 21 -22.07 20.80 17.02
N MET A 22 -21.01 21.25 17.69
CA MET A 22 -19.75 21.56 17.01
C MET A 22 -19.26 20.28 16.34
N GLY A 23 -18.87 20.41 15.07
CA GLY A 23 -18.62 19.31 14.14
C GLY A 23 -17.67 18.25 14.69
N GLY A 24 -18.24 17.15 15.19
CA GLY A 24 -17.57 15.86 15.18
C GLY A 24 -17.57 15.39 13.73
N MET A 25 -16.47 15.65 13.01
CA MET A 25 -16.24 15.01 11.73
C MET A 25 -16.33 13.49 11.99
N SER A 26 -17.33 12.84 11.39
CA SER A 26 -17.62 11.43 11.66
C SER A 26 -16.36 10.61 11.38
N TRP A 27 -15.89 9.83 12.37
CA TRP A 27 -14.74 8.94 12.21
C TRP A 27 -14.90 8.00 11.00
N ALA A 28 -16.14 7.63 10.67
CA ALA A 28 -16.44 6.85 9.47
C ALA A 28 -16.09 7.58 8.15
N ALA A 29 -16.27 8.90 8.09
CA ALA A 29 -15.90 9.69 6.91
C ALA A 29 -14.38 9.87 6.78
N ILE A 30 -13.68 9.95 7.91
CA ILE A 30 -12.21 9.98 7.97
C ILE A 30 -11.65 8.64 7.48
N GLY A 31 -12.19 7.52 8.00
CA GLY A 31 -11.83 6.17 7.61
C GLY A 31 -11.88 5.90 6.12
N ASN A 32 -13.00 6.28 5.49
CA ASN A 32 -13.27 6.01 4.07
C ASN A 32 -12.18 6.55 3.14
N GLY A 33 -11.80 7.83 3.26
CA GLY A 33 -10.80 8.37 2.34
C GLY A 33 -9.36 8.02 2.75
N VAL A 34 -9.10 7.53 3.98
CA VAL A 34 -7.76 7.05 4.35
C VAL A 34 -7.52 5.73 3.64
N PHE A 35 -8.45 4.78 3.76
CA PHE A 35 -8.37 3.48 3.08
C PHE A 35 -8.19 3.67 1.57
N GLN A 36 -9.14 4.34 0.92
CA GLN A 36 -9.13 4.51 -0.54
C GLN A 36 -7.88 5.25 -1.03
N GLY A 37 -7.49 6.33 -0.33
CA GLY A 37 -6.30 7.09 -0.68
C GLY A 37 -5.01 6.29 -0.51
N PHE A 38 -4.97 5.35 0.42
CA PHE A 38 -3.79 4.53 0.74
C PHE A 38 -3.68 3.32 -0.18
N ILE A 39 -4.77 2.55 -0.34
CA ILE A 39 -4.86 1.43 -1.29
C ILE A 39 -4.53 1.90 -2.71
N HIS A 40 -5.07 3.04 -3.14
CA HIS A 40 -4.75 3.61 -4.45
C HIS A 40 -3.26 3.96 -4.61
N HIS A 41 -2.63 4.51 -3.57
CA HIS A 41 -1.20 4.84 -3.60
C HIS A 41 -0.32 3.59 -3.79
N ILE A 42 -0.61 2.54 -3.02
CA ILE A 42 0.13 1.27 -3.12
C ILE A 42 -0.10 0.63 -4.49
N ALA A 43 -1.35 0.60 -4.98
CA ALA A 43 -1.67 0.04 -6.31
C ALA A 43 -0.93 0.75 -7.45
N GLN A 44 -0.88 2.09 -7.42
CA GLN A 44 -0.09 2.86 -8.38
C GLN A 44 1.40 2.51 -8.32
N GLN A 45 1.93 2.28 -7.13
CA GLN A 45 3.33 1.89 -6.97
C GLN A 45 3.58 0.46 -7.47
N ILE A 46 2.65 -0.48 -7.23
CA ILE A 46 2.70 -1.83 -7.80
C ILE A 46 2.81 -1.77 -9.32
N ASP A 47 2.02 -0.92 -9.99
CA ASP A 47 2.08 -0.80 -11.45
C ASP A 47 3.43 -0.27 -11.94
N ARG A 48 4.06 0.65 -11.20
CA ARG A 48 5.43 1.10 -11.50
C ARG A 48 6.45 -0.01 -11.28
N ASP A 49 6.34 -0.72 -10.16
CA ASP A 49 7.26 -1.81 -9.81
C ASP A 49 7.18 -2.96 -10.83
N LYS A 50 5.98 -3.26 -11.39
CA LYS A 50 5.81 -4.21 -12.50
C LYS A 50 6.55 -3.76 -13.76
N VAL A 51 6.46 -2.48 -14.11
CA VAL A 51 7.16 -1.93 -15.28
C VAL A 51 8.67 -2.04 -15.07
N ASP A 52 9.17 -1.65 -13.90
CA ASP A 52 10.59 -1.76 -13.58
C ASP A 52 11.07 -3.21 -13.59
N PHE A 53 10.28 -4.14 -13.06
CA PHE A 53 10.54 -5.58 -13.11
C PHE A 53 10.62 -6.08 -14.56
N ALA A 54 9.62 -5.80 -15.39
CA ALA A 54 9.58 -6.26 -16.77
C ALA A 54 10.75 -5.71 -17.60
N VAL A 55 11.15 -4.44 -17.38
CA VAL A 55 12.31 -3.85 -18.04
C VAL A 55 13.61 -4.51 -17.59
N ALA A 56 13.79 -4.72 -16.28
CA ALA A 56 15.00 -5.34 -15.74
C ALA A 56 15.12 -6.82 -16.16
N GLU A 57 14.02 -7.56 -16.17
CA GLU A 57 13.94 -8.93 -16.68
C GLU A 57 14.32 -8.99 -18.16
N SER A 58 13.67 -8.15 -18.99
CA SER A 58 13.91 -8.12 -20.43
C SER A 58 15.37 -7.82 -20.76
N CYS A 59 15.97 -6.81 -20.11
CA CYS A 59 17.37 -6.48 -20.32
C CYS A 59 18.32 -7.56 -19.80
N THR A 60 18.00 -8.20 -18.67
CA THR A 60 18.79 -9.34 -18.17
C THR A 60 18.78 -10.49 -19.17
N SER A 61 17.63 -10.84 -19.74
CA SER A 61 17.53 -11.86 -20.80
C SER A 61 18.34 -11.48 -22.03
N TRP A 62 18.23 -10.21 -22.48
CA TRP A 62 18.99 -9.71 -23.61
C TRP A 62 20.51 -9.83 -23.39
N PHE A 63 21.03 -9.47 -22.22
CA PHE A 63 22.46 -9.64 -21.92
C PHE A 63 22.88 -11.11 -21.97
N TYR A 64 22.05 -12.03 -21.48
CA TYR A 64 22.33 -13.48 -21.60
C TYR A 64 22.35 -13.95 -23.05
N GLU A 65 21.46 -13.46 -23.90
CA GLU A 65 21.46 -13.74 -25.33
C GLU A 65 22.74 -13.23 -25.99
N GLN A 66 23.20 -12.02 -25.65
CA GLN A 66 24.45 -11.48 -26.21
C GLN A 66 25.69 -12.25 -25.77
N LEU A 67 25.75 -12.71 -24.52
CA LEU A 67 26.84 -13.60 -24.06
C LEU A 67 26.88 -14.91 -24.84
N LYS A 68 25.71 -15.45 -25.22
CA LYS A 68 25.60 -16.65 -26.07
C LYS A 68 25.98 -16.38 -27.53
N LYS A 69 25.85 -15.14 -28.01
CA LYS A 69 26.20 -14.71 -29.38
C LYS A 69 27.68 -14.32 -29.55
N SER A 70 28.46 -14.22 -28.47
CA SER A 70 29.91 -13.93 -28.57
C SER A 70 30.67 -15.06 -29.30
N PRO A 71 31.60 -14.75 -30.22
CA PRO A 71 31.65 -15.38 -31.54
C PRO A 71 32.37 -16.73 -31.62
N GLY A 72 31.64 -17.73 -32.14
CA GLY A 72 32.09 -18.52 -33.29
C GLY A 72 31.35 -18.01 -34.54
N VAL A 73 32.07 -17.34 -35.43
CA VAL A 73 31.64 -16.71 -36.70
C VAL A 73 30.45 -17.35 -37.43
N ARG A 74 29.48 -16.55 -37.92
CA ARG A 74 28.95 -16.60 -39.30
C ARG A 74 28.09 -15.39 -39.71
N PRO A 75 28.04 -15.06 -41.02
CA PRO A 75 27.78 -13.70 -41.51
C PRO A 75 26.32 -13.38 -41.83
N ASP A 76 26.08 -12.06 -41.81
CA ASP A 76 25.08 -11.23 -42.47
C ASP A 76 23.87 -11.95 -43.09
N VAL A 77 22.75 -11.91 -42.37
CA VAL A 77 21.42 -12.06 -42.95
C VAL A 77 20.57 -10.89 -42.49
N LYS A 78 20.33 -9.95 -43.41
CA LYS A 78 19.37 -8.86 -43.23
C LYS A 78 17.98 -9.44 -43.00
N GLN A 79 17.46 -9.27 -41.78
CA GLN A 79 16.06 -9.49 -41.48
C GLN A 79 15.44 -8.20 -40.94
N LEU A 80 14.40 -7.72 -41.61
CA LEU A 80 13.59 -6.59 -41.18
C LEU A 80 12.64 -7.07 -40.07
N SER A 81 12.88 -6.66 -38.83
CA SER A 81 11.95 -6.83 -37.70
C SER A 81 11.50 -5.46 -37.20
N PHE A 82 10.19 -5.31 -37.00
CA PHE A 82 9.59 -4.15 -36.34
C PHE A 82 10.07 -4.11 -34.88
N VAL A 83 10.72 -3.00 -34.50
CA VAL A 83 11.72 -2.86 -33.44
C VAL A 83 12.98 -3.64 -33.78
N THR A 84 14.02 -2.91 -34.17
CA THR A 84 15.29 -3.55 -34.50
C THR A 84 15.91 -4.10 -33.21
N GLU A 85 16.60 -5.24 -33.30
CA GLU A 85 17.39 -5.75 -32.18
C GLU A 85 18.42 -4.71 -31.69
N GLU A 86 18.78 -3.78 -32.58
CA GLU A 86 19.54 -2.56 -32.33
C GLU A 86 18.83 -1.58 -31.38
N ASP A 87 17.52 -1.33 -31.53
CA ASP A 87 16.75 -0.47 -30.62
C ASP A 87 16.71 -1.05 -29.19
N ARG A 88 16.50 -2.37 -29.06
CA ARG A 88 16.54 -3.07 -27.76
C ARG A 88 17.97 -3.10 -27.19
N SER A 89 18.97 -3.26 -28.06
CA SER A 89 20.39 -3.23 -27.70
C SER A 89 20.78 -1.86 -27.13
N HIS A 90 20.46 -0.78 -27.83
CA HIS A 90 20.72 0.59 -27.37
C HIS A 90 19.94 0.92 -26.10
N ALA A 91 18.69 0.46 -25.97
CA ALA A 91 17.88 0.68 -24.77
C ALA A 91 18.45 -0.04 -23.53
N CYS A 92 18.82 -1.30 -23.64
CA CYS A 92 19.33 -2.07 -22.51
C CYS A 92 20.77 -1.72 -22.15
N ALA A 93 21.66 -1.56 -23.14
CA ALA A 93 23.03 -1.12 -22.90
C ALA A 93 23.09 0.35 -22.42
N GLY A 94 22.16 1.19 -22.86
CA GLY A 94 22.03 2.57 -22.38
C GLY A 94 21.47 2.66 -20.96
N ARG A 95 20.64 1.69 -20.54
CA ARG A 95 20.04 1.66 -19.20
C ARG A 95 20.90 0.95 -18.16
N TYR A 96 21.57 -0.14 -18.56
CA TYR A 96 22.46 -0.92 -17.71
C TYR A 96 23.82 -1.08 -18.40
N PRO A 97 24.92 -0.63 -17.78
CA PRO A 97 26.26 -0.74 -18.37
C PRO A 97 26.72 -2.17 -18.68
N GLY A 98 26.13 -3.17 -18.03
CA GLY A 98 26.49 -4.58 -18.20
C GLY A 98 25.50 -5.55 -17.57
N ILE A 99 25.80 -6.85 -17.71
CA ILE A 99 24.94 -7.93 -17.21
C ILE A 99 24.81 -7.93 -15.68
N ASN A 100 25.85 -7.51 -14.96
CA ASN A 100 25.81 -7.52 -13.50
C ASN A 100 24.88 -6.43 -12.98
N GLU A 101 24.88 -5.26 -13.60
CA GLU A 101 23.98 -4.16 -13.32
C GLU A 101 22.54 -4.53 -13.67
N ALA A 102 22.33 -5.20 -14.82
CA ALA A 102 21.01 -5.72 -15.19
C ALA A 102 20.49 -6.76 -14.17
N ARG A 103 21.36 -7.68 -13.71
CA ARG A 103 21.01 -8.66 -12.66
C ARG A 103 20.69 -8.01 -11.32
N GLN A 104 21.46 -7.01 -10.91
CA GLN A 104 21.19 -6.27 -9.68
C GLN A 104 19.86 -5.52 -9.77
N ALA A 105 19.60 -4.84 -10.89
CA ALA A 105 18.32 -4.19 -11.14
C ALA A 105 17.16 -5.19 -11.14
N PHE A 106 17.34 -6.37 -11.73
CA PHE A 106 16.33 -7.42 -11.72
C PHE A 106 16.03 -7.92 -10.30
N ALA A 107 17.07 -8.28 -9.54
CA ALA A 107 16.91 -8.71 -8.15
C ALA A 107 16.27 -7.63 -7.26
N HIS A 108 16.66 -6.36 -7.46
CA HIS A 108 16.09 -5.22 -6.75
C HIS A 108 14.60 -5.04 -7.11
N SER A 109 14.26 -4.99 -8.40
CA SER A 109 12.87 -4.84 -8.87
C SER A 109 11.95 -5.98 -8.44
N GLN A 110 12.47 -7.21 -8.37
CA GLN A 110 11.73 -8.34 -7.81
C GLN A 110 11.43 -8.14 -6.33
N SER A 111 12.42 -7.64 -5.58
CA SER A 111 12.27 -7.40 -4.14
C SER A 111 11.28 -6.27 -3.85
N THR A 112 11.37 -5.15 -4.59
CA THR A 112 10.45 -4.02 -4.42
C THR A 112 9.03 -4.37 -4.83
N LEU A 113 8.83 -5.08 -5.94
CA LEU A 113 7.51 -5.55 -6.37
C LEU A 113 6.87 -6.51 -5.34
N SER A 114 7.65 -7.48 -4.86
CA SER A 114 7.20 -8.43 -3.82
C SER A 114 6.80 -7.70 -2.52
N LEU A 115 7.59 -6.70 -2.12
CA LEU A 115 7.30 -5.89 -0.96
C LEU A 115 6.03 -5.07 -1.15
N SER A 116 5.87 -4.38 -2.29
CA SER A 116 4.67 -3.59 -2.59
C SER A 116 3.40 -4.44 -2.59
N LEU A 117 3.45 -5.64 -3.17
CA LEU A 117 2.34 -6.60 -3.12
C LEU A 117 2.02 -7.07 -1.69
N THR A 118 3.06 -7.35 -0.91
CA THR A 118 2.88 -7.78 0.50
C THR A 118 2.32 -6.63 1.36
N PHE A 119 2.74 -5.39 1.10
CA PHE A 119 2.18 -4.21 1.80
C PHE A 119 0.72 -3.98 1.39
N TYR A 120 0.39 -4.16 0.11
CA TYR A 120 -1.00 -4.09 -0.35
C TYR A 120 -1.88 -5.11 0.36
N GLN A 121 -1.40 -6.36 0.49
CA GLN A 121 -2.07 -7.39 1.28
C GLN A 121 -2.24 -6.98 2.75
N LEU A 122 -1.23 -6.40 3.38
CA LEU A 122 -1.33 -5.88 4.75
C LEU A 122 -2.42 -4.81 4.88
N ALA A 123 -2.49 -3.88 3.94
CA ALA A 123 -3.47 -2.81 3.95
C ALA A 123 -4.90 -3.34 3.75
N LEU A 124 -5.08 -4.37 2.91
CA LEU A 124 -6.35 -5.06 2.75
C LEU A 124 -6.76 -5.80 4.03
N VAL A 125 -5.86 -6.62 4.59
CA VAL A 125 -6.11 -7.37 5.84
C VAL A 125 -6.49 -6.45 7.00
N ALA A 126 -6.04 -5.20 7.01
CA ALA A 126 -6.38 -4.22 8.03
C ALA A 126 -7.84 -3.71 7.96
N ASP A 127 -8.54 -3.92 6.84
CA ASP A 127 -9.98 -3.72 6.67
C ASP A 127 -10.65 -5.04 7.05
N ARG A 128 -11.11 -5.13 8.31
CA ARG A 128 -11.44 -6.41 8.95
C ARG A 128 -12.74 -7.00 8.43
N ASP A 129 -13.68 -6.13 8.11
CA ASP A 129 -15.03 -6.51 7.68
C ASP A 129 -15.24 -6.38 6.17
N ASP A 130 -14.17 -6.13 5.42
CA ASP A 130 -14.11 -6.02 3.96
C ASP A 130 -15.07 -4.93 3.43
N ASP A 131 -15.29 -3.85 4.18
CA ASP A 131 -16.23 -2.78 3.83
C ASP A 131 -15.61 -1.64 2.98
N GLU A 132 -14.33 -1.81 2.64
CA GLU A 132 -13.47 -0.88 1.89
C GLU A 132 -13.25 0.46 2.61
N ARG A 133 -13.25 0.43 3.95
CA ARG A 133 -12.97 1.57 4.83
C ARG A 133 -12.18 1.09 6.04
N TYR A 134 -11.63 2.05 6.78
CA TYR A 134 -11.13 1.77 8.12
C TYR A 134 -12.02 2.45 9.14
N ASP A 135 -12.65 1.69 10.02
CA ASP A 135 -13.23 2.24 11.22
C ASP A 135 -12.13 2.77 12.18
N ALA A 136 -12.53 3.41 13.28
CA ALA A 136 -11.57 3.98 14.23
C ALA A 136 -10.70 2.94 14.94
N GLY A 137 -11.17 1.70 15.07
CA GLY A 137 -10.44 0.57 15.62
C GLY A 137 -9.43 0.00 14.62
N GLU A 138 -9.87 -0.27 13.39
CA GLU A 138 -9.06 -0.77 12.28
C GLU A 138 -7.92 0.18 11.94
N LEU A 139 -8.22 1.47 11.82
CA LEU A 139 -7.21 2.48 11.56
C LEU A 139 -6.18 2.54 12.70
N ARG A 140 -6.62 2.44 13.95
CA ARG A 140 -5.70 2.41 15.10
C ARG A 140 -4.82 1.16 15.06
N ASP A 141 -5.42 0.00 14.82
CA ASP A 141 -4.70 -1.26 14.78
C ASP A 141 -3.69 -1.31 13.64
N MET A 142 -4.01 -0.72 12.48
CA MET A 142 -3.11 -0.55 11.35
C MET A 142 -1.95 0.40 11.64
N LEU A 143 -2.22 1.54 12.28
CA LEU A 143 -1.16 2.47 12.68
C LEU A 143 -0.23 1.84 13.72
N ASP A 144 -0.81 1.16 14.72
CA ASP A 144 -0.05 0.47 15.76
C ASP A 144 0.81 -0.66 15.18
N SER A 145 0.28 -1.46 14.23
CA SER A 145 1.02 -2.57 13.62
C SER A 145 2.25 -2.07 12.86
N LEU A 146 2.13 -0.93 12.19
CA LEU A 146 3.22 -0.27 11.46
C LEU A 146 4.11 0.64 12.34
N ASN A 147 3.87 0.71 13.64
CA ASN A 147 4.54 1.61 14.58
C ASN A 147 4.46 3.10 14.14
N VAL A 148 3.31 3.50 13.59
CA VAL A 148 3.02 4.88 13.18
C VAL A 148 2.25 5.57 14.30
N ALA A 149 2.81 6.65 14.85
CA ALA A 149 2.20 7.33 15.99
C ALA A 149 0.82 7.92 15.65
N PRO A 150 -0.24 7.55 16.40
CA PRO A 150 -1.57 8.14 16.30
C PRO A 150 -1.55 9.50 17.01
N LEU A 151 -1.02 10.52 16.34
CA LEU A 151 -1.22 11.89 16.80
C LEU A 151 -2.71 12.25 16.64
N GLN A 152 -3.16 13.32 17.33
CA GLN A 152 -4.45 13.98 17.09
C GLN A 152 -4.45 14.63 15.70
N SER A 153 -4.26 13.80 14.67
CA SER A 153 -4.06 14.19 13.29
C SER A 153 -5.40 14.14 12.57
N ASP A 154 -5.63 15.11 11.71
CA ASP A 154 -6.70 15.00 10.72
C ASP A 154 -6.43 13.82 9.76
N HIS A 155 -7.47 13.45 9.01
CA HIS A 155 -7.42 12.43 7.97
C HIS A 155 -6.21 12.57 7.04
N LEU A 156 -5.98 13.76 6.49
CA LEU A 156 -4.97 13.98 5.45
C LEU A 156 -3.56 13.72 6.00
N GLN A 157 -3.31 14.12 7.23
CA GLN A 157 -2.05 13.82 7.92
C GLN A 157 -1.86 12.32 8.18
N LEU A 158 -2.92 11.61 8.56
CA LEU A 158 -2.86 10.15 8.77
C LEU A 158 -2.58 9.42 7.46
N LEU A 159 -3.28 9.81 6.38
CA LEU A 159 -3.03 9.27 5.04
C LEU A 159 -1.58 9.55 4.59
N ALA A 160 -1.08 10.77 4.77
CA ALA A 160 0.29 11.11 4.41
C ALA A 160 1.33 10.28 5.18
N LYS A 161 1.09 10.01 6.47
CA LYS A 161 1.96 9.15 7.29
C LYS A 161 1.96 7.70 6.83
N LEU A 162 0.79 7.14 6.51
CA LEU A 162 0.69 5.78 6.00
C LEU A 162 1.41 5.64 4.64
N LYS A 163 1.22 6.61 3.74
CA LYS A 163 1.95 6.67 2.46
C LYS A 163 3.46 6.77 2.68
N GLY A 164 3.90 7.68 3.54
CA GLY A 164 5.32 7.83 3.88
C GLY A 164 5.90 6.54 4.48
N LYS A 165 5.19 5.90 5.40
CA LYS A 165 5.62 4.62 5.98
C LYS A 165 5.75 3.52 4.93
N PHE A 166 4.80 3.45 3.99
CA PHE A 166 4.90 2.55 2.84
C PHE A 166 6.14 2.85 1.99
N ASP A 167 6.34 4.12 1.62
CA ASP A 167 7.46 4.54 0.79
C ASP A 167 8.80 4.22 1.47
N ASP A 168 8.94 4.51 2.77
CA ASP A 168 10.13 4.22 3.58
C ASP A 168 10.45 2.71 3.63
N VAL A 169 9.44 1.88 3.95
CA VAL A 169 9.60 0.42 4.05
C VAL A 169 9.97 -0.18 2.68
N ARG A 170 9.38 0.33 1.59
CA ARG A 170 9.67 -0.11 0.23
C ARG A 170 11.09 0.28 -0.20
N GLU A 171 11.49 1.52 0.04
CA GLU A 171 12.83 2.01 -0.32
C GLU A 171 13.93 1.24 0.44
N ALA A 172 13.70 0.94 1.71
CA ALA A 172 14.63 0.19 2.55
C ALA A 172 14.56 -1.34 2.35
N ILE A 173 13.55 -1.86 1.62
CA ILE A 173 13.28 -3.29 1.43
C ILE A 173 13.13 -4.03 2.78
N GLU A 174 12.33 -3.46 3.69
CA GLU A 174 12.15 -4.01 5.04
C GLU A 174 10.96 -4.99 5.14
N PHE A 175 11.18 -6.23 4.71
CA PHE A 175 10.16 -7.30 4.85
C PHE A 175 9.80 -7.62 6.31
N THR A 176 10.73 -7.41 7.25
CA THR A 176 10.47 -7.66 8.69
C THR A 176 9.37 -6.75 9.23
N THR A 177 9.35 -5.49 8.81
CA THR A 177 8.29 -4.54 9.18
C THR A 177 6.92 -5.08 8.74
N LEU A 178 6.83 -5.66 7.54
CA LEU A 178 5.60 -6.26 7.02
C LEU A 178 5.18 -7.52 7.76
N THR A 179 6.13 -8.44 8.00
CA THR A 179 5.81 -9.69 8.71
C THR A 179 5.36 -9.43 10.14
N ASP A 180 6.01 -8.50 10.83
CA ASP A 180 5.68 -8.13 12.21
C ASP A 180 4.31 -7.43 12.26
N SER A 181 4.04 -6.53 11.30
CA SER A 181 2.74 -5.85 11.20
C SER A 181 1.60 -6.84 10.93
N MET A 182 1.81 -7.77 10.00
CA MET A 182 0.81 -8.80 9.68
C MET A 182 0.56 -9.72 10.87
N GLN A 183 1.63 -10.13 11.58
CA GLN A 183 1.51 -10.92 12.79
C GLN A 183 0.75 -10.17 13.90
N ALA A 184 1.00 -8.86 14.06
CA ALA A 184 0.28 -8.02 15.01
C ALA A 184 -1.23 -7.98 14.68
N LEU A 185 -1.61 -7.77 13.42
CA LEU A 185 -3.01 -7.81 13.01
C LEU A 185 -3.62 -9.21 13.22
N TYR A 186 -2.93 -10.27 12.84
CA TYR A 186 -3.42 -11.63 13.05
C TYR A 186 -3.63 -11.97 14.53
N SER A 187 -2.79 -11.46 15.42
CA SER A 187 -2.97 -11.62 16.87
C SER A 187 -4.25 -10.95 17.39
N LYS A 188 -4.71 -9.89 16.72
CA LYS A 188 -5.96 -9.16 17.03
C LYS A 188 -7.19 -9.75 16.32
N GLY A 189 -7.02 -10.79 15.51
CA GLY A 189 -8.12 -11.52 14.87
C GLY A 189 -8.41 -11.14 13.42
N TYR A 190 -7.64 -10.22 12.82
CA TYR A 190 -7.69 -9.92 11.39
C TYR A 190 -7.21 -11.14 10.58
N ARG A 191 -7.74 -11.35 9.38
CA ARG A 191 -7.42 -12.52 8.56
C ARG A 191 -7.43 -12.11 7.10
N PHE A 192 -6.61 -12.79 6.30
CA PHE A 192 -6.72 -12.70 4.84
C PHE A 192 -8.02 -13.35 4.37
N THR A 193 -8.86 -12.57 3.71
CA THR A 193 -10.20 -12.97 3.28
C THR A 193 -10.24 -13.33 1.79
N PRO A 194 -11.32 -13.98 1.31
CA PRO A 194 -11.54 -14.14 -0.12
C PRO A 194 -11.69 -12.81 -0.87
N ALA A 195 -12.16 -11.74 -0.21
CA ALA A 195 -12.25 -10.42 -0.79
C ALA A 195 -10.85 -9.82 -1.01
N ASP A 196 -9.95 -9.97 -0.03
CA ASP A 196 -8.54 -9.61 -0.17
C ASP A 196 -7.88 -10.36 -1.32
N GLN A 197 -8.15 -11.67 -1.43
CA GLN A 197 -7.63 -12.49 -2.53
C GLN A 197 -8.11 -11.99 -3.89
N ALA A 198 -9.39 -11.62 -4.01
CA ALA A 198 -9.92 -11.05 -5.24
C ALA A 198 -9.29 -9.67 -5.54
N ALA A 199 -9.03 -8.86 -4.53
CA ALA A 199 -8.33 -7.58 -4.68
C ALA A 199 -6.87 -7.74 -5.09
N MET A 200 -6.17 -8.74 -4.53
CA MET A 200 -4.83 -9.15 -4.94
C MET A 200 -4.81 -9.59 -6.41
N GLY A 201 -5.75 -10.43 -6.84
CA GLY A 201 -5.84 -10.90 -8.24
C GLY A 201 -5.93 -9.74 -9.25
N ARG A 202 -6.68 -8.69 -8.91
CA ARG A 202 -6.78 -7.47 -9.74
C ARG A 202 -5.43 -6.77 -9.91
N VAL A 203 -4.61 -6.72 -8.86
CA VAL A 203 -3.29 -6.07 -8.92
C VAL A 203 -2.18 -7.01 -9.37
N THR A 204 -2.33 -8.33 -9.32
CA THR A 204 -1.35 -9.27 -9.90
C THR A 204 -1.62 -9.58 -11.38
N GLY A 205 -2.81 -9.27 -11.88
CA GLY A 205 -3.24 -9.61 -13.25
C GLY A 205 -3.74 -11.05 -13.36
N GLU A 206 -4.04 -11.69 -12.23
CA GLU A 206 -4.67 -13.01 -12.15
C GLU A 206 -6.19 -12.79 -12.08
N SER A 207 -6.84 -12.84 -13.24
CA SER A 207 -8.31 -12.76 -13.38
C SER A 207 -8.89 -14.10 -13.82
#